data_AF-A0A7S2A0R5-F1
#
_entry.id   AF-A0A7S2A0R5-F1
#
_cell.length_a   1.000
_cell.length_b   1.000
_cell.length_c   1.000
_cell.angle_alpha   90.00
_cell.angle_beta   90.00
_cell.angle_gamma   90.00
#
_symmetry.space_group_name_H-M   'P 1'
#
loop_
_entity.id
_entity.type
_entity.pdbx_description
1 polymer ?
#
loop_
_entity_poly.entity_id
_entity_poly.type
_entity_poly.pdbx_seq_one_letter_code
_entity_poly.pdbx_strand_id
1 'polypeptide(L)'
;PAPVSVLSAPSALLPPGRRDWDAASVCASLLELSEGLAAAASSSSEESQKTAVVLLLSSGRFAGAVFRGDRCVAHRACTRYTVRRGQGGAQSSLDASKGKAKSMGAQLRRAGEAALRDDVSSTLNSWRRHLDDASAIFLSCPRAMRGPLHEHGGVGAFFPRGDGRTRRVPLSVGRPSYEAAKAVWLALTRVEER
;
A
#
# COMPACT_ATOMS: atom_id res chain seq x y z
N PRO A 1 58.02 12.01 11.33
CA PRO A 1 56.58 12.26 11.08
C PRO A 1 56.40 12.73 9.63
N ALA A 2 55.82 11.88 8.77
CA ALA A 2 55.62 12.21 7.36
C ALA A 2 54.48 13.25 7.21
N PRO A 3 54.57 14.19 6.25
CA PRO A 3 53.49 15.14 6.00
C PRO A 3 52.27 14.39 5.45
N VAL A 4 51.13 14.58 6.10
CA VAL A 4 49.85 14.00 5.69
C VAL A 4 49.42 14.71 4.41
N SER A 5 49.44 13.98 3.29
CA SER A 5 48.95 14.51 2.00
C SER A 5 47.48 14.90 2.16
N VAL A 6 47.21 16.20 2.08
CA VAL A 6 45.87 16.76 2.08
C VAL A 6 45.16 16.25 0.82
N LEU A 7 44.22 15.32 1.02
CA LEU A 7 43.33 14.84 -0.04
C LEU A 7 42.55 16.03 -0.58
N SER A 8 42.91 16.49 -1.77
CA SER A 8 42.18 17.53 -2.50
C SER A 8 40.85 16.96 -2.96
N ALA A 9 39.74 17.49 -2.45
CA ALA A 9 38.41 17.08 -2.87
C ALA A 9 38.17 17.51 -4.35
N PRO A 10 37.44 16.70 -5.14
CA PRO A 10 37.16 17.03 -6.54
C PRO A 10 36.39 18.36 -6.63
N SER A 11 36.84 19.26 -7.52
CA SER A 11 36.32 20.63 -7.68
C SER A 11 34.82 20.74 -7.95
N ALA A 12 34.18 19.64 -8.37
CA ALA A 12 32.75 19.53 -8.58
C ALA A 12 31.91 19.67 -7.30
N LEU A 13 32.50 19.48 -6.13
CA LEU A 13 31.83 19.63 -4.83
C LEU A 13 32.02 21.04 -4.22
N LEU A 14 32.74 21.93 -4.89
CA LEU A 14 33.03 23.27 -4.39
C LEU A 14 31.97 24.27 -4.86
N PRO A 15 31.49 25.18 -3.99
CA PRO A 15 30.59 26.26 -4.38
C PRO A 15 31.27 27.21 -5.40
N PRO A 16 30.53 27.75 -6.38
CA PRO A 16 31.11 28.57 -7.42
C PRO A 16 31.70 29.89 -6.86
N GLY A 17 32.97 30.16 -7.15
CA GLY A 17 33.59 31.49 -6.97
C GLY A 17 34.64 31.67 -5.85
N ARG A 18 34.95 30.63 -5.05
CA ARG A 18 36.04 30.69 -4.04
C ARG A 18 37.25 29.83 -4.45
N ARG A 19 38.47 30.36 -4.28
CA ARG A 19 39.75 29.70 -4.65
C ARG A 19 40.58 29.21 -3.46
N ASP A 20 40.23 29.66 -2.27
CA ASP A 20 40.76 29.26 -0.97
C ASP A 20 39.67 28.44 -0.26
N TRP A 21 39.86 27.12 -0.20
CA TRP A 21 38.94 26.23 0.53
C TRP A 21 39.70 25.52 1.64
N ASP A 22 39.11 25.54 2.82
CA ASP A 22 39.50 24.69 3.95
C ASP A 22 38.49 23.54 4.01
N ALA A 23 38.97 22.31 4.21
CA ALA A 23 38.14 21.11 4.33
C ALA A 23 37.06 21.27 5.41
N ALA A 24 37.38 21.99 6.50
CA ALA A 24 36.42 22.29 7.57
C ALA A 24 35.24 23.14 7.07
N SER A 25 35.51 24.14 6.22
CA SER A 25 34.48 25.02 5.65
C SER A 25 33.57 24.29 4.67
N VAL A 26 34.09 23.36 3.88
CA VAL A 26 33.28 22.55 2.94
C VAL A 26 32.34 21.63 3.70
N CYS A 27 32.84 20.93 4.73
CA CYS A 27 32.01 20.09 5.58
C CYS A 27 30.93 20.90 6.31
N ALA A 28 31.24 22.11 6.80
CA ALA A 28 30.27 22.99 7.43
C ALA A 28 29.15 23.38 6.47
N SER A 29 29.48 23.81 5.24
CA SER A 29 28.48 24.17 4.24
C SER A 29 27.63 22.97 3.80
N LEU A 30 28.24 21.78 3.66
CA LEU A 30 27.51 20.53 3.36
C LEU A 30 26.55 20.14 4.49
N LEU A 31 26.98 20.32 5.74
CA LEU A 31 26.14 20.10 6.91
C LEU A 31 24.99 21.09 6.95
N GLU A 32 25.24 22.39 6.80
CA GLU A 32 24.21 23.44 6.74
C GLU A 32 23.22 23.19 5.59
N LEU A 33 23.70 22.80 4.41
CA LEU A 33 22.84 22.44 3.28
C LEU A 33 22.03 21.17 3.58
N SER A 34 22.61 20.16 4.23
CA SER A 34 21.90 18.94 4.62
C SER A 34 20.85 19.19 5.69
N GLU A 35 21.14 20.07 6.65
CA GLU A 35 20.23 20.50 7.70
C GLU A 35 19.12 21.36 7.09
N GLY A 36 19.44 22.23 6.14
CA GLY A 36 18.47 23.01 5.38
C GLY A 36 17.56 22.13 4.51
N LEU A 37 18.09 21.10 3.86
CA LEU A 37 17.30 20.12 3.11
C LEU A 37 16.41 19.28 4.03
N ALA A 38 16.95 18.84 5.18
CA ALA A 38 16.19 18.12 6.20
C ALA A 38 15.09 19.00 6.81
N ALA A 39 15.37 20.27 7.08
CA ALA A 39 14.42 21.24 7.57
C ALA A 39 13.34 21.58 6.52
N ALA A 40 13.71 21.70 5.25
CA ALA A 40 12.77 21.90 4.14
C ALA A 40 11.89 20.66 3.87
N ALA A 41 12.46 19.45 4.01
CA ALA A 41 11.69 18.21 3.99
C ALA A 41 10.76 18.07 5.21
N SER A 42 11.15 18.66 6.34
CA SER A 42 10.35 18.69 7.57
C SER A 42 9.28 19.79 7.56
N SER A 43 9.53 20.93 6.91
CA SER A 43 8.63 22.10 6.90
C SER A 43 7.57 22.06 5.78
N SER A 44 7.75 21.21 4.78
CA SER A 44 6.78 21.00 3.69
C SER A 44 5.69 19.95 4.00
N SER A 45 5.67 19.35 5.19
CA SER A 45 5.01 18.05 5.40
C SER A 45 4.00 17.93 6.56
N GLU A 46 3.48 19.03 7.12
CA GLU A 46 2.38 18.97 8.11
C GLU A 46 1.01 19.47 7.62
N GLU A 47 0.92 20.19 6.51
CA GLU A 47 -0.37 20.65 5.96
C GLU A 47 -0.95 19.62 4.98
N SER A 48 -1.88 18.80 5.50
CA SER A 48 -2.75 17.86 4.77
C SER A 48 -2.06 16.69 4.07
N GLN A 49 -1.38 15.83 4.86
CA GLN A 49 -0.92 14.53 4.38
C GLN A 49 -2.13 13.70 3.93
N LYS A 50 -2.33 13.61 2.61
CA LYS A 50 -3.43 12.90 1.96
C LYS A 50 -3.47 11.45 2.46
N THR A 51 -4.62 11.02 2.98
CA THR A 51 -4.82 9.64 3.40
C THR A 51 -5.11 8.77 2.18
N ALA A 52 -4.37 7.69 1.98
CA ALA A 52 -4.62 6.73 0.92
C ALA A 52 -4.83 5.33 1.50
N VAL A 53 -5.70 4.54 0.87
CA VAL A 53 -5.99 3.17 1.30
C VAL A 53 -5.64 2.22 0.16
N VAL A 54 -4.89 1.15 0.45
CA VAL A 54 -4.55 0.09 -0.51
C VAL A 54 -5.22 -1.19 -0.05
N LEU A 55 -6.06 -1.78 -0.91
CA LEU A 55 -6.80 -3.02 -0.67
C LEU A 55 -6.44 -4.06 -1.73
N LEU A 56 -5.94 -5.21 -1.29
CA LEU A 56 -5.49 -6.32 -2.12
C LEU A 56 -6.27 -7.58 -1.74
N LEU A 57 -7.06 -8.11 -2.67
CA LEU A 57 -7.80 -9.35 -2.49
C LEU A 57 -7.46 -10.32 -3.62
N SER A 58 -7.01 -11.52 -3.29
CA SER A 58 -6.89 -12.62 -4.27
C SER A 58 -6.91 -13.99 -3.60
N SER A 59 -7.56 -14.97 -4.23
CA SER A 59 -7.45 -16.41 -3.93
C SER A 59 -7.45 -16.79 -2.44
N GLY A 60 -8.36 -16.22 -1.65
CA GLY A 60 -8.48 -16.52 -0.22
C GLY A 60 -7.64 -15.64 0.71
N ARG A 61 -6.97 -14.63 0.17
CA ARG A 61 -6.11 -13.70 0.91
C ARG A 61 -6.65 -12.29 0.80
N PHE A 62 -6.51 -11.56 1.89
CA PHE A 62 -6.77 -10.15 1.96
C PHE A 62 -5.56 -9.46 2.60
N ALA A 63 -5.15 -8.34 2.02
CA ALA A 63 -4.22 -7.40 2.64
C ALA A 63 -4.72 -5.99 2.40
N GLY A 64 -4.87 -5.22 3.47
CA GLY A 64 -5.21 -3.81 3.45
C GLY A 64 -4.15 -3.00 4.18
N ALA A 65 -3.92 -1.76 3.74
CA ALA A 65 -3.11 -0.79 4.46
C ALA A 65 -3.63 0.64 4.23
N VAL A 66 -3.57 1.45 5.28
CA VAL A 66 -3.88 2.88 5.29
C VAL A 66 -2.57 3.64 5.44
N PHE A 67 -2.32 4.57 4.53
CA PHE A 67 -1.14 5.40 4.49
C PHE A 67 -1.52 6.88 4.64
N ARG A 68 -0.71 7.63 5.39
CA ARG A 68 -0.72 9.10 5.44
C ARG A 68 0.69 9.56 5.08
N GLY A 69 0.84 10.10 3.88
CA GLY A 69 2.18 10.30 3.29
C GLY A 69 2.97 9.00 3.26
N ASP A 70 4.18 9.01 3.81
CA ASP A 70 5.05 7.82 3.86
C ASP A 70 4.80 6.87 5.04
N ARG A 71 3.91 7.25 5.97
CA ARG A 71 3.66 6.48 7.18
C ARG A 71 2.45 5.56 7.02
N CYS A 72 2.60 4.31 7.42
CA CYS A 72 1.47 3.39 7.54
C CYS A 72 0.78 3.61 8.89
N VAL A 73 -0.51 3.97 8.85
CA VAL A 73 -1.34 4.26 10.04
C VAL A 73 -2.04 3.00 10.54
N ALA A 74 -2.49 2.15 9.63
CA ALA A 74 -3.14 0.89 9.94
C ALA A 74 -2.89 -0.13 8.83
N HIS A 75 -2.75 -1.40 9.20
CA HIS A 75 -2.65 -2.49 8.22
C HIS A 75 -3.38 -3.74 8.73
N ARG A 76 -3.81 -4.60 7.81
CA ARG A 76 -4.36 -5.91 8.13
C ARG A 76 -4.06 -6.88 7.01
N ALA A 77 -3.63 -8.08 7.35
CA ALA A 77 -3.52 -9.18 6.40
C ALA A 77 -4.17 -10.43 6.99
N CYS A 78 -5.04 -11.09 6.23
CA CYS A 78 -5.63 -12.36 6.62
C CYS A 78 -5.61 -13.36 5.45
N THR A 79 -5.77 -14.63 5.78
CA THR A 79 -5.76 -15.73 4.81
C THR A 79 -6.75 -16.79 5.27
N ARG A 80 -7.61 -17.21 4.36
CA ARG A 80 -8.59 -18.26 4.57
C ARG A 80 -8.46 -19.33 3.50
N TYR A 81 -8.88 -20.54 3.84
CA TYR A 81 -8.88 -21.65 2.91
C TYR A 81 -10.07 -21.53 1.96
N THR A 82 -9.84 -21.07 0.74
CA THR A 82 -10.92 -20.88 -0.26
C THR A 82 -10.69 -21.67 -1.55
N VAL A 83 -9.49 -22.17 -1.80
CA VAL A 83 -9.12 -22.89 -3.03
C VAL A 83 -8.66 -24.32 -2.74
N ARG A 84 -8.91 -25.23 -3.67
CA ARG A 84 -8.43 -26.62 -3.59
C ARG A 84 -6.94 -26.64 -3.94
N ARG A 85 -6.10 -27.36 -3.18
CA ARG A 85 -4.75 -27.71 -3.65
C ARG A 85 -4.90 -28.57 -4.92
N GLY A 86 -4.47 -28.04 -6.07
CA GLY A 86 -4.40 -28.78 -7.33
C GLY A 86 -5.53 -28.55 -8.36
N GLN A 87 -6.51 -27.68 -8.10
CA GLN A 87 -7.47 -27.27 -9.14
C GLN A 87 -7.89 -25.81 -8.92
N GLY A 88 -7.30 -24.91 -9.71
CA GLY A 88 -7.50 -23.47 -9.61
C GLY A 88 -8.78 -23.04 -10.30
N GLY A 89 -9.85 -22.87 -9.54
CA GLY A 89 -11.10 -22.28 -10.00
C GLY A 89 -11.92 -21.74 -8.83
N ALA A 90 -12.54 -20.58 -9.01
CA ALA A 90 -13.46 -20.01 -8.02
C ALA A 90 -14.73 -20.88 -7.96
N GLN A 91 -14.98 -21.51 -6.80
CA GLN A 91 -16.10 -22.44 -6.61
C GLN A 91 -17.46 -21.72 -6.73
N SER A 92 -17.51 -20.42 -6.41
CA SER A 92 -18.71 -19.57 -6.48
C SER A 92 -19.41 -19.62 -7.84
N SER A 93 -18.66 -19.73 -8.94
CA SER A 93 -19.22 -19.77 -10.30
C SER A 93 -19.78 -21.16 -10.68
N LEU A 94 -19.27 -22.22 -10.06
CA LEU A 94 -19.69 -23.61 -10.32
C LEU A 94 -20.93 -23.99 -9.49
N ASP A 95 -20.99 -23.54 -8.23
CA ASP A 95 -22.12 -23.83 -7.34
C ASP A 95 -23.43 -23.16 -7.82
N ALA A 96 -23.33 -22.05 -8.56
CA ALA A 96 -24.48 -21.36 -9.17
C ALA A 96 -25.08 -22.11 -10.38
N SER A 97 -24.31 -22.98 -11.04
CA SER A 97 -24.71 -23.63 -12.31
C SER A 97 -24.98 -25.14 -12.19
N LYS A 98 -24.38 -25.85 -11.22
CA LYS A 98 -24.51 -27.32 -11.09
C LYS A 98 -25.02 -27.80 -9.73
N GLY A 99 -25.53 -26.91 -8.89
CA GLY A 99 -26.02 -27.22 -7.56
C GLY A 99 -24.91 -27.37 -6.51
N LYS A 100 -25.27 -27.20 -5.23
CA LYS A 100 -24.30 -27.20 -4.12
C LYS A 100 -23.60 -28.56 -4.00
N ALA A 101 -22.30 -28.62 -4.33
CA ALA A 101 -21.49 -29.81 -4.11
C ALA A 101 -21.41 -30.13 -2.61
N LYS A 102 -21.90 -31.31 -2.18
CA LYS A 102 -22.09 -31.66 -0.75
C LYS A 102 -20.85 -32.19 -0.02
N SER A 103 -19.69 -32.31 -0.68
CA SER A 103 -18.50 -32.88 -0.03
C SER A 103 -17.96 -31.99 1.10
N MET A 104 -17.32 -32.61 2.09
CA MET A 104 -16.66 -31.92 3.22
C MET A 104 -15.68 -30.83 2.72
N GLY A 105 -14.90 -31.12 1.67
CA GLY A 105 -13.98 -30.15 1.08
C GLY A 105 -14.64 -28.97 0.37
N ALA A 106 -15.87 -29.13 -0.14
CA ALA A 106 -16.66 -28.01 -0.67
C ALA A 106 -17.26 -27.16 0.46
N GLN A 107 -17.71 -27.79 1.55
CA GLN A 107 -18.17 -27.08 2.74
C GLN A 107 -17.07 -26.24 3.38
N LEU A 108 -15.85 -26.80 3.55
CA LEU A 108 -14.71 -26.07 4.11
C LEU A 108 -14.33 -24.83 3.29
N ARG A 109 -14.34 -24.92 1.95
CA ARG A 109 -14.06 -23.77 1.08
C ARG A 109 -15.15 -22.70 1.16
N ARG A 110 -16.42 -23.09 1.20
CA ARG A 110 -17.54 -22.14 1.40
C ARG A 110 -17.47 -21.46 2.76
N ALA A 111 -17.15 -22.21 3.82
CA ALA A 111 -16.94 -21.66 5.16
C ALA A 111 -15.73 -20.70 5.19
N GLY A 112 -14.65 -21.03 4.49
CA GLY A 112 -13.49 -20.15 4.35
C GLY A 112 -13.79 -18.87 3.56
N GLU A 113 -14.58 -18.95 2.49
CA GLU A 113 -15.06 -17.78 1.74
C GLU A 113 -15.97 -16.89 2.59
N ALA A 114 -16.84 -17.48 3.41
CA ALA A 114 -17.65 -16.75 4.38
C ALA A 114 -16.78 -16.04 5.42
N ALA A 115 -15.88 -16.76 6.07
CA ALA A 115 -14.95 -16.19 7.05
C ALA A 115 -14.07 -15.08 6.45
N LEU A 116 -13.66 -15.20 5.19
CA LEU A 116 -12.89 -14.15 4.51
C LEU A 116 -13.73 -12.89 4.30
N ARG A 117 -15.00 -13.05 3.90
CA ARG A 117 -15.94 -11.93 3.74
C ARG A 117 -16.16 -11.22 5.07
N ASP A 118 -16.27 -11.97 6.15
CA ASP A 118 -16.46 -11.42 7.50
C ASP A 118 -15.21 -10.68 7.97
N ASP A 119 -14.01 -11.25 7.77
CA ASP A 119 -12.74 -10.60 8.09
C ASP A 119 -12.57 -9.26 7.34
N VAL A 120 -12.89 -9.25 6.04
CA VAL A 120 -12.82 -8.05 5.20
C VAL A 120 -13.82 -7.02 5.70
N SER A 121 -15.07 -7.42 5.92
CA SER A 121 -16.13 -6.52 6.40
C SER A 121 -15.78 -5.92 7.76
N SER A 122 -15.30 -6.73 8.70
CA SER A 122 -14.84 -6.28 10.02
C SER A 122 -13.68 -5.29 9.91
N THR A 123 -12.74 -5.51 8.99
CA THR A 123 -11.61 -4.60 8.78
C THR A 123 -12.11 -3.27 8.24
N LEU A 124 -12.94 -3.29 7.19
CA LEU A 124 -13.46 -2.06 6.57
C LEU A 124 -14.37 -1.28 7.53
N ASN A 125 -15.15 -1.97 8.36
CA ASN A 125 -15.93 -1.32 9.44
C ASN A 125 -15.01 -0.61 10.44
N SER A 126 -13.93 -1.26 10.89
CA SER A 126 -12.97 -0.62 11.80
C SER A 126 -12.26 0.57 11.16
N TRP A 127 -12.14 0.59 9.83
CA TRP A 127 -11.47 1.63 9.05
C TRP A 127 -12.43 2.64 8.45
N ARG A 128 -13.70 2.69 8.88
CA ARG A 128 -14.71 3.56 8.28
C ARG A 128 -14.25 5.03 8.20
N ARG A 129 -13.72 5.56 9.31
CA ARG A 129 -13.17 6.93 9.35
C ARG A 129 -12.02 7.13 8.36
N HIS A 130 -11.11 6.15 8.25
CA HIS A 130 -9.99 6.22 7.30
C HIS A 130 -10.44 6.15 5.84
N LEU A 131 -11.51 5.40 5.54
CA LEU A 131 -12.10 5.32 4.20
C LEU A 131 -12.83 6.62 3.84
N ASP A 132 -13.52 7.24 4.81
CA ASP A 132 -14.21 8.51 4.61
C ASP A 132 -13.20 9.64 4.36
N ASP A 133 -12.09 9.68 5.12
CA ASP A 133 -10.99 10.66 4.98
C ASP A 133 -10.04 10.37 3.79
N ALA A 134 -10.18 9.23 3.13
CA ALA A 134 -9.26 8.83 2.07
C ALA A 134 -9.42 9.74 0.84
N SER A 135 -8.30 10.24 0.31
CA SER A 135 -8.23 10.91 -0.98
C SER A 135 -8.27 9.92 -2.15
N ALA A 136 -7.70 8.72 -1.94
CA ALA A 136 -7.66 7.66 -2.93
C ALA A 136 -7.73 6.28 -2.28
N ILE A 137 -8.45 5.36 -2.93
CA ILE A 137 -8.59 3.96 -2.53
C ILE A 137 -8.10 3.10 -3.70
N PHE A 138 -6.92 2.50 -3.56
CA PHE A 138 -6.34 1.63 -4.57
C PHE A 138 -6.78 0.18 -4.35
N LEU A 139 -7.45 -0.39 -5.35
CA LEU A 139 -8.01 -1.73 -5.28
C LEU A 139 -7.35 -2.67 -6.30
N SER A 140 -6.80 -3.78 -5.81
CA SER A 140 -6.47 -4.95 -6.63
C SER A 140 -7.36 -6.11 -6.20
N CYS A 141 -8.40 -6.39 -6.97
CA CYS A 141 -9.34 -7.47 -6.70
C CYS A 141 -9.92 -8.01 -8.02
N PRO A 142 -9.90 -9.35 -8.24
CA PRO A 142 -10.62 -9.99 -9.33
C PRO A 142 -12.11 -9.63 -9.29
N ARG A 143 -12.74 -9.49 -10.47
CA ARG A 143 -14.15 -9.09 -10.58
C ARG A 143 -15.10 -10.00 -9.77
N ALA A 144 -14.82 -11.30 -9.75
CA ALA A 144 -15.60 -12.29 -9.01
C ALA A 144 -15.55 -12.11 -7.48
N MET A 145 -14.50 -11.47 -6.95
CA MET A 145 -14.28 -11.30 -5.51
C MET A 145 -14.62 -9.89 -5.01
N ARG A 146 -15.24 -9.05 -5.86
CA ARG A 146 -15.60 -7.66 -5.48
C ARG A 146 -16.82 -7.57 -4.57
N GLY A 147 -17.67 -8.60 -4.52
CA GLY A 147 -18.89 -8.63 -3.70
C GLY A 147 -18.67 -8.17 -2.25
N PRO A 148 -17.75 -8.81 -1.48
CA PRO A 148 -17.43 -8.44 -0.11
C PRO A 148 -17.03 -6.97 0.14
N LEU A 149 -16.56 -6.25 -0.88
CA LEU A 149 -16.13 -4.85 -0.75
C LEU A 149 -17.30 -3.87 -0.90
N HIS A 150 -18.35 -4.28 -1.62
CA HIS A 150 -19.48 -3.41 -1.96
C HIS A 150 -20.79 -3.86 -1.29
N GLU A 151 -20.87 -5.09 -0.80
CA GLU A 151 -22.07 -5.68 -0.22
C GLU A 151 -21.79 -6.06 1.22
N HIS A 152 -22.33 -5.28 2.17
CA HIS A 152 -22.27 -5.57 3.59
C HIS A 152 -23.62 -6.09 4.10
N GLY A 153 -23.98 -7.34 3.79
CA GLY A 153 -25.10 -8.03 4.47
C GLY A 153 -26.45 -7.30 4.51
N GLY A 154 -26.73 -6.38 3.58
CA GLY A 154 -27.95 -5.55 3.57
C GLY A 154 -27.81 -4.15 4.20
N VAL A 155 -26.68 -3.85 4.84
CA VAL A 155 -26.27 -2.51 5.27
C VAL A 155 -25.35 -1.94 4.20
N GLY A 156 -25.43 -0.63 3.92
CA GLY A 156 -24.88 -0.01 2.71
C GLY A 156 -23.40 -0.31 2.42
N ALA A 157 -22.99 -0.11 1.15
CA ALA A 157 -21.64 -0.34 0.69
C ALA A 157 -20.59 0.47 1.50
N PHE A 158 -19.39 -0.09 1.70
CA PHE A 158 -18.28 0.64 2.34
C PHE A 158 -17.88 1.89 1.57
N PHE A 159 -18.00 1.83 0.25
CA PHE A 159 -17.91 2.95 -0.68
C PHE A 159 -18.81 2.63 -1.89
N PRO A 160 -19.43 3.65 -2.52
CA PRO A 160 -20.37 3.42 -3.62
C PRO A 160 -19.69 2.80 -4.85
N ARG A 161 -20.46 2.01 -5.60
CA ARG A 161 -19.99 1.45 -6.89
C ARG A 161 -19.78 2.61 -7.87
N GLY A 162 -18.52 2.96 -8.13
CA GLY A 162 -18.16 4.10 -8.97
C GLY A 162 -17.69 5.34 -8.20
N ASP A 163 -17.35 5.21 -6.92
CA ASP A 163 -16.63 6.26 -6.20
C ASP A 163 -15.37 6.68 -6.98
N GLY A 164 -15.25 7.97 -7.32
CA GLY A 164 -14.12 8.54 -8.07
C GLY A 164 -12.79 8.43 -7.32
N ARG A 165 -12.82 8.16 -6.02
CA ARG A 165 -11.63 7.86 -5.19
C ARG A 165 -11.11 6.45 -5.41
N THR A 166 -11.96 5.52 -5.87
CA THR A 166 -11.57 4.13 -6.09
C THR A 166 -10.82 3.98 -7.40
N ARG A 167 -9.56 3.56 -7.33
CA ARG A 167 -8.67 3.37 -8.48
C ARG A 167 -8.19 1.94 -8.52
N ARG A 168 -8.07 1.36 -9.72
CA ARG A 168 -7.44 0.05 -9.87
C ARG A 168 -5.93 0.18 -9.71
N VAL A 169 -5.29 -0.75 -9.01
CA VAL A 169 -3.83 -0.83 -8.99
C VAL A 169 -3.31 -1.16 -10.42
N PRO A 170 -2.48 -0.31 -11.04
CA PRO A 170 -2.00 -0.51 -12.41
C PRO A 170 -0.85 -1.53 -12.51
N LEU A 171 -0.40 -2.05 -11.38
CA LEU A 171 0.72 -2.99 -11.27
C LEU A 171 0.21 -4.42 -11.02
N SER A 172 0.98 -5.41 -11.50
CA SER A 172 0.75 -6.80 -11.14
C SER A 172 1.11 -7.01 -9.67
N VAL A 173 0.08 -7.08 -8.84
CA VAL A 173 0.26 -7.43 -7.43
C VAL A 173 0.39 -8.95 -7.32
N GLY A 174 1.52 -9.42 -6.77
CA GLY A 174 1.74 -10.82 -6.49
C GLY A 174 0.85 -11.33 -5.34
N ARG A 175 1.44 -12.04 -4.39
CA ARG A 175 0.71 -12.56 -3.23
C ARG A 175 0.24 -11.40 -2.32
N PRO A 176 -1.07 -11.28 -2.00
CA PRO A 176 -1.53 -10.27 -1.06
C PRO A 176 -0.86 -10.44 0.31
N SER A 177 -0.11 -9.41 0.71
CA SER A 177 0.57 -9.25 1.98
C SER A 177 0.67 -7.76 2.30
N TYR A 178 1.01 -7.41 3.54
CA TYR A 178 1.29 -6.03 3.89
C TYR A 178 2.47 -5.46 3.08
N GLU A 179 3.52 -6.24 2.87
CA GLU A 179 4.66 -5.85 2.03
C GLU A 179 4.24 -5.53 0.60
N ALA A 180 3.33 -6.31 0.02
CA ALA A 180 2.79 -6.03 -1.30
C ALA A 180 1.98 -4.72 -1.32
N ALA A 181 1.18 -4.44 -0.28
CA ALA A 181 0.44 -3.18 -0.17
C ALA A 181 1.39 -1.98 -0.03
N LYS A 182 2.45 -2.12 0.78
CA LYS A 182 3.50 -1.11 0.93
C LYS A 182 4.28 -0.89 -0.37
N ALA A 183 4.63 -1.96 -1.08
CA ALA A 183 5.32 -1.87 -2.37
C ALA A 183 4.45 -1.16 -3.42
N VAL A 184 3.14 -1.45 -3.46
CA VAL A 184 2.19 -0.74 -4.32
C VAL A 184 2.15 0.74 -3.95
N TRP A 185 2.06 1.08 -2.67
CA TRP A 185 2.06 2.48 -2.23
C TRP A 185 3.33 3.22 -2.66
N LEU A 186 4.50 2.66 -2.36
CA LEU A 186 5.80 3.24 -2.74
C LEU A 186 5.95 3.40 -4.24
N ALA A 187 5.45 2.45 -5.04
CA ALA A 187 5.50 2.54 -6.48
C ALA A 187 4.57 3.62 -7.05
N LEU A 188 3.45 3.91 -6.37
CA LEU A 188 2.51 4.96 -6.79
C LEU A 188 2.96 6.35 -6.37
N THR A 189 3.56 6.50 -5.17
CA THR A 189 4.03 7.81 -4.68
C THR A 189 5.30 8.27 -5.37
N ARG A 190 6.20 7.36 -5.77
CA ARG A 190 7.45 7.71 -6.48
C ARG A 190 7.26 8.25 -7.90
N VAL A 191 6.08 8.10 -8.50
CA VAL A 191 5.84 8.49 -9.91
C VAL A 191 5.24 9.89 -10.02
N GLU A 192 4.69 10.47 -8.94
CA GLU A 192 4.07 11.81 -8.96
C GLU A 192 5.07 12.98 -8.96
N GLU A 193 6.38 12.74 -8.82
CA GLU A 193 7.40 13.81 -8.77
C GLU A 193 7.97 14.20 -10.16
N ARG A 194 7.18 14.10 -11.23
CA ARG A 194 7.63 14.44 -12.59
C ARG A 194 6.75 15.46 -13.29
#